data_AF-I0H482-F1
#
_entry.id   AF-I0H482-F1
#
_cell.length_a   1.000
_cell.length_b   1.000
_cell.length_c   1.000
_cell.angle_alpha   90.00
_cell.angle_beta   90.00
_cell.angle_gamma   90.00
#
_symmetry.space_group_name_H-M   'P 1'
#
loop_
_entity.id
_entity.type
_entity.pdbx_description
1 polymer ?
#
loop_
_entity_poly.entity_id
_entity_poly.type
_entity_poly.pdbx_seq_one_letter_code
_entity_poly.pdbx_strand_id
1 'polypeptide(L)'
;MAEDGGAVRDEGRGRAQGAAAASAVLDVIDGMARRLERPPSAAEFAEVLSQSLPIEDDRIDVEFEAPRLALRGKSGLLRGDVEDVYDLPDYLFDEASNLFEVLLDSVNKAAGIAESDICESLTDLIRSIPGDRLTGYSSDMRFVMVGPPAKHRPQIGDVVAVPVGAGAYRLAVLIAKNRFGVAFGFFRGRFAEPRMPRSGEDVHPFPLYADDRSVRNGKWPLVGHSSRLVNLFPAEPEIYHKVGLAENAAGSTREISDEEAAQVKLSHPRFRQIHVSDYLADFLDSELLP
;
A
#
# COMPACT_ATOMS: atom_id res chain seq x y z
N MET A 1 -14.33 -62.22 -0.17
CA MET A 1 -14.67 -61.31 -1.28
C MET A 1 -15.43 -60.15 -0.66
N ALA A 2 -14.73 -59.07 -0.35
CA ALA A 2 -15.32 -57.82 0.15
C ALA A 2 -14.90 -56.74 -0.84
N GLU A 3 -15.89 -55.96 -1.26
CA GLU A 3 -15.88 -55.12 -2.45
C GLU A 3 -14.99 -53.88 -2.33
N ASP A 4 -14.21 -53.67 -3.37
CA ASP A 4 -13.42 -52.48 -3.70
C ASP A 4 -14.36 -51.38 -4.25
N GLY A 5 -15.18 -50.79 -3.37
CA GLY A 5 -16.22 -49.78 -3.72
C GLY A 5 -15.87 -48.34 -3.35
N GLY A 6 -14.66 -48.07 -2.84
CA GLY A 6 -14.27 -46.77 -2.28
C GLY A 6 -13.78 -45.75 -3.31
N ALA A 7 -13.02 -46.19 -4.32
CA ALA A 7 -12.29 -45.27 -5.21
C ALA A 7 -13.20 -44.50 -6.18
N VAL A 8 -14.33 -45.08 -6.62
CA VAL A 8 -15.22 -44.47 -7.64
C VAL A 8 -16.07 -43.33 -7.07
N ARG A 9 -16.31 -43.29 -5.75
CA ARG A 9 -17.10 -42.23 -5.10
C ARG A 9 -16.29 -40.94 -4.88
N ASP A 10 -14.97 -41.03 -4.79
CA ASP A 10 -14.10 -39.90 -4.48
C ASP A 10 -13.84 -39.01 -5.71
N GLU A 11 -13.63 -39.62 -6.89
CA GLU A 11 -13.42 -38.89 -8.14
C GLU A 11 -14.63 -38.04 -8.58
N GLY A 12 -15.84 -38.52 -8.33
CA GLY A 12 -17.08 -37.80 -8.67
C GLY A 12 -17.29 -36.56 -7.80
N ARG A 13 -16.91 -36.63 -6.52
CA ARG A 13 -17.02 -35.52 -5.57
C ARG A 13 -16.02 -34.42 -5.88
N GLY A 14 -14.76 -34.77 -6.17
CA GLY A 14 -13.73 -33.80 -6.53
C GLY A 14 -14.06 -33.01 -7.81
N ARG A 15 -14.62 -33.66 -8.83
CA ARG A 15 -15.05 -32.98 -10.06
C ARG A 15 -16.20 -32.00 -9.85
N ALA A 16 -17.18 -32.35 -9.02
CA ALA A 16 -18.30 -31.47 -8.70
C ALA A 16 -17.84 -30.25 -7.90
N GLN A 17 -16.94 -30.43 -6.94
CA GLN A 17 -16.36 -29.33 -6.15
C GLN A 17 -15.50 -28.39 -7.02
N GLY A 18 -14.66 -28.93 -7.91
CA GLY A 18 -13.88 -28.12 -8.85
C GLY A 18 -14.75 -27.28 -9.79
N ALA A 19 -15.87 -27.83 -10.27
CA ALA A 19 -16.82 -27.09 -11.10
C ALA A 19 -17.53 -25.97 -10.34
N ALA A 20 -17.92 -26.22 -9.08
CA ALA A 20 -18.52 -25.21 -8.21
C ALA A 20 -17.55 -24.05 -7.93
N ALA A 21 -16.29 -24.37 -7.61
CA ALA A 21 -15.26 -23.36 -7.38
C ALA A 21 -14.98 -22.53 -8.65
N ALA A 22 -14.87 -23.18 -9.81
CA ALA A 22 -14.68 -22.48 -11.08
C ALA A 22 -15.87 -21.55 -11.41
N SER A 23 -17.10 -21.98 -11.12
CA SER A 23 -18.29 -21.13 -11.26
C SER A 23 -18.22 -19.91 -10.33
N ALA A 24 -17.90 -20.12 -9.05
CA ALA A 24 -17.81 -19.03 -8.08
C ALA A 24 -16.73 -17.99 -8.46
N VAL A 25 -15.58 -18.43 -8.98
CA VAL A 25 -14.55 -17.50 -9.50
C VAL A 25 -15.08 -16.69 -10.68
N LEU A 26 -15.79 -17.34 -11.62
CA LEU A 26 -16.38 -16.66 -12.76
C LEU A 26 -17.46 -15.65 -12.35
N ASP A 27 -18.26 -15.96 -11.34
CA ASP A 27 -19.30 -15.08 -10.82
C ASP A 27 -18.69 -13.77 -10.30
N VAL A 28 -17.60 -13.85 -9.52
CA VAL A 28 -16.86 -12.68 -9.02
C VAL A 28 -16.27 -11.87 -10.20
N ILE A 29 -15.59 -12.53 -11.15
CA ILE A 29 -14.98 -11.85 -12.29
C ILE A 29 -16.03 -11.15 -13.15
N ASP A 30 -17.15 -11.82 -13.45
CA ASP A 30 -18.23 -11.26 -14.25
C ASP A 30 -18.97 -10.14 -13.50
N GLY A 31 -19.09 -10.25 -12.17
CA GLY A 31 -19.59 -9.20 -11.29
C GLY A 31 -18.73 -7.94 -11.34
N MET A 32 -17.42 -8.08 -11.19
CA MET A 32 -16.46 -7.00 -11.34
C MET A 32 -16.52 -6.39 -12.75
N ALA A 33 -16.54 -7.23 -13.79
CA ALA A 33 -16.54 -6.75 -15.17
C ALA A 33 -17.77 -5.90 -15.51
N ARG A 34 -18.95 -6.28 -14.99
CA ARG A 34 -20.18 -5.48 -15.10
C ARG A 34 -20.06 -4.12 -14.42
N ARG A 35 -19.41 -4.07 -13.25
CA ARG A 35 -19.30 -2.84 -12.46
C ARG A 35 -18.23 -1.88 -12.99
N LEU A 36 -17.13 -2.42 -13.49
CA LEU A 36 -16.00 -1.68 -14.07
C LEU A 36 -16.23 -1.31 -15.54
N GLU A 37 -17.26 -1.90 -16.19
CA GLU A 37 -17.53 -1.77 -17.63
C GLU A 37 -16.36 -2.23 -18.52
N ARG A 38 -15.48 -3.08 -17.97
CA ARG A 38 -14.31 -3.69 -18.61
C ARG A 38 -13.92 -4.97 -17.88
N PRO A 39 -13.21 -5.92 -18.52
CA PRO A 39 -12.62 -7.03 -17.78
C PRO A 39 -11.69 -6.50 -16.68
N PRO A 40 -11.78 -7.02 -15.43
CA PRO A 40 -10.88 -6.62 -14.37
C PRO A 40 -9.44 -7.03 -14.70
N SER A 41 -8.48 -6.31 -14.16
CA SER A 41 -7.08 -6.74 -14.18
C SER A 41 -6.85 -7.82 -13.13
N ALA A 42 -5.82 -8.63 -13.36
CA ALA A 42 -5.43 -9.67 -12.41
C ALA A 42 -5.04 -9.07 -11.03
N ALA A 43 -4.52 -7.83 -11.02
CA ALA A 43 -4.21 -7.11 -9.79
C ALA A 43 -5.46 -6.70 -9.01
N GLU A 44 -6.47 -6.15 -9.69
CA GLU A 44 -7.76 -5.79 -9.07
C GLU A 44 -8.48 -7.02 -8.53
N PHE A 45 -8.49 -8.12 -9.29
CA PHE A 45 -9.08 -9.37 -8.85
C PHE A 45 -8.36 -9.92 -7.60
N ALA A 46 -7.02 -9.90 -7.60
CA ALA A 46 -6.24 -10.30 -6.41
C ALA A 46 -6.51 -9.39 -5.19
N GLU A 47 -6.74 -8.10 -5.39
CA GLU A 47 -7.09 -7.16 -4.32
C GLU A 47 -8.48 -7.47 -3.72
N VAL A 48 -9.50 -7.72 -4.56
CA VAL A 48 -10.83 -8.13 -4.07
C VAL A 48 -10.74 -9.42 -3.25
N LEU A 49 -10.02 -10.43 -3.75
CA LEU A 49 -9.80 -11.67 -3.02
C LEU A 49 -9.04 -11.42 -1.72
N SER A 50 -8.01 -10.56 -1.73
CA SER A 50 -7.24 -10.23 -0.54
C SER A 50 -8.07 -9.56 0.55
N GLN A 51 -9.03 -8.70 0.19
CA GLN A 51 -9.92 -8.05 1.14
C GLN A 51 -11.02 -8.98 1.68
N SER A 52 -11.26 -10.09 0.97
CA SER A 52 -12.28 -11.09 1.30
C SER A 52 -11.69 -12.36 1.93
N LEU A 53 -10.40 -12.33 2.31
CA LEU A 53 -9.73 -13.47 2.95
C LEU A 53 -10.39 -13.78 4.30
N PRO A 54 -10.80 -15.03 4.57
CA PRO A 54 -11.43 -15.42 5.84
C PRO A 54 -10.36 -15.64 6.93
N ILE A 55 -9.67 -14.56 7.32
CA ILE A 55 -8.53 -14.60 8.27
C ILE A 55 -8.90 -15.06 9.69
N GLU A 56 -10.19 -15.10 10.03
CA GLU A 56 -10.70 -15.57 11.32
C GLU A 56 -11.14 -17.04 11.31
N ASP A 57 -11.07 -17.72 10.16
CA ASP A 57 -11.46 -19.11 10.03
C ASP A 57 -10.45 -20.05 10.70
N ASP A 58 -10.92 -20.86 11.65
CA ASP A 58 -10.09 -21.74 12.47
C ASP A 58 -9.51 -22.93 11.69
N ARG A 59 -9.96 -23.16 10.46
CA ARG A 59 -9.42 -24.19 9.56
C ARG A 59 -8.10 -23.77 8.92
N ILE A 60 -7.79 -22.46 8.87
CA ILE A 60 -6.64 -21.91 8.15
C ILE A 60 -5.49 -21.63 9.11
N ASP A 61 -4.34 -22.24 8.85
CA ASP A 61 -3.10 -21.92 9.54
C ASP A 61 -2.37 -20.79 8.79
N VAL A 62 -2.54 -19.55 9.27
CA VAL A 62 -1.98 -18.34 8.68
C VAL A 62 -0.72 -17.90 9.44
N GLU A 63 0.41 -17.74 8.73
CA GLU A 63 1.69 -17.31 9.31
C GLU A 63 1.70 -15.80 9.63
N PHE A 64 0.93 -15.01 8.88
CA PHE A 64 0.93 -13.55 8.99
C PHE A 64 -0.21 -13.00 9.86
N GLU A 65 0.08 -11.98 10.68
CA GLU A 65 -0.92 -11.26 11.50
C GLU A 65 -1.95 -10.47 10.66
N ALA A 66 -1.66 -10.24 9.37
CA ALA A 66 -2.54 -9.56 8.41
C ALA A 66 -2.17 -9.97 6.98
N PRO A 67 -2.46 -11.23 6.57
CA PRO A 67 -2.08 -11.74 5.27
C PRO A 67 -2.79 -10.95 4.15
N ARG A 68 -2.15 -10.91 3.00
CA ARG A 68 -2.75 -10.44 1.75
C ARG A 68 -2.54 -11.45 0.66
N LEU A 69 -3.53 -11.57 -0.22
CA LEU A 69 -3.40 -12.37 -1.42
C LEU A 69 -2.78 -11.50 -2.52
N ALA A 70 -1.73 -11.99 -3.17
CA ALA A 70 -1.11 -11.30 -4.28
C ALA A 70 -0.80 -12.27 -5.43
N LEU A 71 -0.75 -11.76 -6.66
CA LEU A 71 -0.22 -12.51 -7.79
C LEU A 71 1.28 -12.28 -7.93
N ARG A 72 2.04 -13.36 -8.16
CA ARG A 72 3.48 -13.33 -8.41
C ARG A 72 3.78 -13.94 -9.77
N GLY A 73 4.42 -13.15 -10.63
CA GLY A 73 5.02 -13.62 -11.89
C GLY A 73 6.54 -13.71 -11.81
N LYS A 74 7.21 -13.92 -12.95
CA LYS A 74 8.69 -13.99 -13.05
C LYS A 74 9.40 -12.72 -12.59
N SER A 75 8.80 -11.55 -12.82
CA SER A 75 9.35 -10.24 -12.47
C SER A 75 9.06 -9.81 -11.02
N GLY A 76 8.38 -10.64 -10.23
CA GLY A 76 8.01 -10.34 -8.85
C GLY A 76 6.49 -10.27 -8.64
N LEU A 77 6.08 -9.58 -7.58
CA LEU A 77 4.66 -9.34 -7.30
C LEU A 77 4.07 -8.43 -8.39
N LEU A 78 2.92 -8.84 -8.92
CA LEU A 78 2.12 -8.03 -9.81
C LEU A 78 1.66 -6.78 -9.04
N ARG A 79 1.89 -5.62 -9.62
CA ARG A 79 1.36 -4.34 -9.14
C ARG A 79 0.45 -3.81 -10.23
N GLY A 80 -0.76 -3.43 -9.86
CA GLY A 80 -1.71 -2.76 -10.74
C GLY A 80 -2.31 -1.56 -10.03
N ASP A 81 -2.93 -0.69 -10.81
CA ASP A 81 -3.84 0.30 -10.27
C ASP A 81 -5.09 -0.44 -9.76
N VAL A 82 -5.44 -0.22 -8.50
CA VAL A 82 -6.57 -0.87 -7.82
C VAL A 82 -7.51 0.16 -7.21
N GLU A 83 -7.39 1.45 -7.59
CA GLU A 83 -8.26 2.50 -7.03
C GLU A 83 -9.74 2.19 -7.29
N ASP A 84 -10.08 1.69 -8.48
CA ASP A 84 -11.44 1.31 -8.86
C ASP A 84 -12.03 0.18 -7.98
N VAL A 85 -11.19 -0.62 -7.29
CA VAL A 85 -11.64 -1.69 -6.39
C VAL A 85 -12.39 -1.11 -5.19
N TYR A 86 -11.99 0.07 -4.71
CA TYR A 86 -12.60 0.70 -3.54
C TYR A 86 -14.01 1.26 -3.82
N ASP A 87 -14.39 1.40 -5.09
CA ASP A 87 -15.72 1.83 -5.53
C ASP A 87 -16.64 0.65 -5.93
N LEU A 88 -16.16 -0.59 -5.75
CA LEU A 88 -16.96 -1.79 -5.96
C LEU A 88 -18.00 -1.95 -4.85
N PRO A 89 -19.21 -2.45 -5.18
CA PRO A 89 -20.25 -2.69 -4.19
C PRO A 89 -19.92 -3.89 -3.28
N ASP A 90 -20.31 -3.80 -2.01
CA ASP A 90 -20.06 -4.80 -0.95
C ASP A 90 -20.40 -6.25 -1.36
N TYR A 91 -21.45 -6.45 -2.17
CA TYR A 91 -21.87 -7.80 -2.59
C TYR A 91 -20.78 -8.56 -3.38
N LEU A 92 -19.85 -7.86 -4.04
CA LEU A 92 -18.73 -8.51 -4.74
C LEU A 92 -17.70 -9.08 -3.75
N PHE A 93 -17.53 -8.45 -2.60
CA PHE A 93 -16.69 -8.95 -1.52
C PHE A 93 -17.38 -10.11 -0.80
N ASP A 94 -18.70 -10.07 -0.67
CA ASP A 94 -19.48 -11.22 -0.19
C ASP A 94 -19.38 -12.42 -1.15
N GLU A 95 -19.47 -12.21 -2.47
CA GLU A 95 -19.26 -13.25 -3.48
C GLU A 95 -17.83 -13.82 -3.41
N ALA A 96 -16.81 -12.97 -3.26
CA ALA A 96 -15.43 -13.39 -3.09
C ALA A 96 -15.21 -14.17 -1.77
N SER A 97 -15.90 -13.80 -0.70
CA SER A 97 -15.88 -14.54 0.57
C SER A 97 -16.53 -15.93 0.41
N ASN A 98 -17.66 -16.02 -0.30
CA ASN A 98 -18.31 -17.29 -0.61
C ASN A 98 -17.43 -18.20 -1.47
N LEU A 99 -16.63 -17.64 -2.38
CA LEU A 99 -15.62 -18.40 -3.12
C LEU A 99 -14.61 -19.06 -2.17
N PHE A 100 -14.15 -18.36 -1.13
CA PHE A 100 -13.24 -18.97 -0.14
C PHE A 100 -13.90 -20.13 0.61
N GLU A 101 -15.18 -20.04 0.96
CA GLU A 101 -15.89 -21.19 1.57
C GLU A 101 -15.88 -22.42 0.65
N VAL A 102 -16.21 -22.23 -0.63
CA VAL A 102 -16.19 -23.32 -1.62
C VAL A 102 -14.77 -23.89 -1.80
N LEU A 103 -13.76 -23.03 -1.77
CA LEU A 103 -12.35 -23.42 -1.84
C LEU A 103 -11.93 -24.23 -0.62
N LEU A 104 -12.21 -23.76 0.60
CA LEU A 104 -11.84 -24.44 1.83
C LEU A 104 -12.52 -25.82 1.92
N ASP A 105 -13.78 -25.92 1.50
CA ASP A 105 -14.51 -27.18 1.39
C ASP A 105 -13.90 -28.15 0.36
N SER A 106 -13.23 -27.62 -0.68
CA SER A 106 -12.54 -28.43 -1.69
C SER A 106 -11.15 -28.90 -1.25
N VAL A 107 -10.48 -28.15 -0.36
CA VAL A 107 -9.12 -28.43 0.12
C VAL A 107 -9.10 -29.50 1.23
N ASN A 108 -10.27 -29.98 1.69
CA ASN A 108 -10.50 -31.02 2.71
C ASN A 108 -9.27 -31.84 3.17
N LYS A 109 -8.52 -31.31 4.15
CA LYS A 109 -7.36 -31.96 4.77
C LYS A 109 -7.63 -32.19 6.26
N ALA A 110 -7.25 -33.37 6.74
CA ALA A 110 -7.42 -33.77 8.14
C ALA A 110 -6.49 -33.00 9.13
N ALA A 111 -5.51 -32.26 8.64
CA ALA A 111 -4.45 -31.62 9.44
C ALA A 111 -4.48 -30.09 9.42
N GLY A 112 -5.63 -29.49 9.09
CA GLY A 112 -5.73 -28.04 8.83
C GLY A 112 -5.35 -27.68 7.39
N ILE A 113 -5.72 -26.49 6.96
CA ILE A 113 -5.47 -25.97 5.62
C ILE A 113 -4.31 -24.97 5.69
N ALA A 114 -3.20 -25.27 5.01
CA ALA A 114 -2.07 -24.35 4.95
C ALA A 114 -2.35 -23.21 3.95
N GLU A 115 -1.78 -22.03 4.17
CA GLU A 115 -1.86 -20.90 3.23
C GLU A 115 -1.49 -21.27 1.79
N SER A 116 -0.47 -22.13 1.63
CA SER A 116 -0.01 -22.60 0.33
C SER A 116 -1.08 -23.39 -0.42
N ASP A 117 -1.93 -24.13 0.29
CA ASP A 117 -2.98 -24.94 -0.32
C ASP A 117 -4.07 -24.07 -0.93
N ILE A 118 -4.41 -22.97 -0.26
CA ILE A 118 -5.36 -21.96 -0.77
C ILE A 118 -4.77 -21.29 -2.01
N CYS A 119 -3.50 -20.87 -1.94
CA CYS A 119 -2.81 -20.22 -3.04
C CYS A 119 -2.68 -21.12 -4.27
N GLU A 120 -2.35 -22.40 -4.08
CA GLU A 120 -2.27 -23.40 -5.15
C GLU A 120 -3.64 -23.65 -5.78
N SER A 121 -4.68 -23.86 -4.95
CA SER A 121 -6.05 -24.09 -5.43
C SER A 121 -6.59 -22.91 -6.24
N LEU A 122 -6.39 -21.68 -5.76
CA LEU A 122 -6.75 -20.46 -6.50
C LEU A 122 -5.96 -20.32 -7.81
N THR A 123 -4.67 -20.68 -7.78
CA THR A 123 -3.82 -20.62 -8.98
C THR A 123 -4.32 -21.58 -10.05
N ASP A 124 -4.66 -22.81 -9.66
CA ASP A 124 -5.15 -23.83 -10.58
C ASP A 124 -6.55 -23.52 -11.10
N LEU A 125 -7.43 -22.96 -10.25
CA LEU A 125 -8.74 -22.48 -10.69
C LEU A 125 -8.63 -21.36 -11.72
N ILE A 126 -7.81 -20.33 -11.47
CA ILE A 126 -7.66 -19.23 -12.44
C ILE A 126 -7.06 -19.73 -13.76
N ARG A 127 -6.14 -20.71 -13.73
CA ARG A 127 -5.61 -21.32 -14.96
C ARG A 127 -6.67 -22.07 -15.76
N SER A 128 -7.75 -22.53 -15.13
CA SER A 128 -8.84 -23.24 -15.80
C SER A 128 -9.83 -22.30 -16.50
N ILE A 129 -9.76 -20.99 -16.23
CA ILE A 129 -10.67 -19.98 -16.75
C ILE A 129 -10.15 -19.44 -18.10
N PRO A 130 -11.03 -19.04 -19.03
CA PRO A 130 -10.62 -18.42 -20.29
C PRO A 130 -9.71 -17.19 -20.06
N GLY A 131 -8.57 -17.16 -20.74
CA GLY A 131 -7.51 -16.17 -20.50
C GLY A 131 -7.83 -14.71 -20.85
N ASP A 132 -8.98 -14.46 -21.50
CA ASP A 132 -9.49 -13.13 -21.83
C ASP A 132 -10.31 -12.49 -20.71
N ARG A 133 -10.62 -13.25 -19.64
CA ARG A 133 -11.43 -12.78 -18.51
C ARG A 133 -10.68 -11.86 -17.54
N LEU A 134 -9.35 -11.96 -17.46
CA LEU A 134 -8.50 -11.14 -16.60
C LEU A 134 -7.39 -10.47 -17.40
N THR A 135 -7.39 -9.13 -17.43
CA THR A 135 -6.33 -8.39 -18.11
C THR A 135 -5.02 -8.46 -17.32
N GLY A 136 -3.89 -8.60 -18.03
CA GLY A 136 -2.57 -8.66 -17.41
C GLY A 136 -2.24 -9.99 -16.70
N TYR A 137 -3.16 -10.96 -16.68
CA TYR A 137 -2.87 -12.31 -16.21
C TYR A 137 -1.99 -13.08 -17.21
N SER A 138 -1.10 -13.92 -16.70
CA SER A 138 -0.31 -14.86 -17.49
C SER A 138 -0.24 -16.20 -16.77
N SER A 139 -0.18 -17.31 -17.51
CA SER A 139 -0.24 -18.67 -16.96
C SER A 139 0.94 -19.03 -16.04
N ASP A 140 2.05 -18.28 -16.13
CA ASP A 140 3.20 -18.39 -15.24
C ASP A 140 3.04 -17.65 -13.91
N MET A 141 1.95 -16.87 -13.75
CA MET A 141 1.60 -16.26 -12.47
C MET A 141 0.97 -17.27 -11.52
N ARG A 142 1.16 -17.04 -10.22
CA ARG A 142 0.56 -17.80 -9.14
C ARG A 142 0.13 -16.89 -8.00
N PHE A 143 -0.92 -17.25 -7.30
CA PHE A 143 -1.22 -16.61 -6.02
C PHE A 143 -0.19 -16.97 -4.98
N VAL A 144 0.07 -16.01 -4.10
CA VAL A 144 0.91 -16.16 -2.93
C VAL A 144 0.26 -15.38 -1.79
N MET A 145 0.32 -15.94 -0.60
CA MET A 145 0.11 -15.17 0.61
C MET A 145 1.35 -14.31 0.83
N VAL A 146 1.15 -13.03 1.08
CA VAL A 146 2.21 -12.11 1.47
C VAL A 146 1.81 -11.44 2.78
N GLY A 147 2.77 -11.31 3.68
CA GLY A 147 2.60 -10.41 4.81
C GLY A 147 2.40 -8.97 4.35
N PRO A 148 1.98 -8.08 5.25
CA PRO A 148 1.95 -6.65 4.94
C PRO A 148 3.34 -6.23 4.42
N PRO A 149 3.41 -5.30 3.44
CA PRO A 149 4.68 -4.83 2.92
C PRO A 149 5.61 -4.49 4.08
N ALA A 150 6.84 -5.02 4.03
CA ALA A 150 7.80 -4.85 5.11
C ALA A 150 7.86 -3.36 5.48
N LYS A 151 7.41 -3.01 6.69
CA LYS A 151 7.32 -1.62 7.12
C LYS A 151 8.72 -1.03 7.04
N HIS A 152 8.96 -0.13 6.08
CA HIS A 152 10.25 0.55 5.99
C HIS A 152 10.45 1.30 7.30
N ARG A 153 11.57 1.07 7.98
CA ARG A 153 11.90 1.81 9.19
C ARG A 153 12.59 3.10 8.74
N PRO A 154 11.95 4.27 8.81
CA PRO A 154 12.52 5.47 8.21
C PRO A 154 13.81 5.85 8.95
N GLN A 155 14.82 6.30 8.23
CA GLN A 155 16.12 6.69 8.76
C GLN A 155 16.45 8.13 8.34
N ILE A 156 17.25 8.82 9.16
CA ILE A 156 17.77 10.14 8.78
C ILE A 156 18.61 9.99 7.52
N GLY A 157 18.36 10.81 6.50
CA GLY A 157 18.97 10.72 5.18
C GLY A 157 18.13 9.98 4.14
N ASP A 158 17.04 9.34 4.53
CA ASP A 158 16.09 8.76 3.56
C ASP A 158 15.46 9.87 2.73
N VAL A 159 15.44 9.65 1.41
CA VAL A 159 14.78 10.52 0.45
C VAL A 159 13.49 9.86 0.02
N VAL A 160 12.39 10.55 0.21
CA VAL A 160 11.04 10.08 -0.10
C VAL A 160 10.37 10.99 -1.11
N ALA A 161 9.49 10.40 -1.92
CA ALA A 161 8.61 11.14 -2.81
C ALA A 161 7.24 11.26 -2.14
N VAL A 162 6.80 12.48 -1.87
CA VAL A 162 5.46 12.78 -1.36
C VAL A 162 4.56 13.01 -2.57
N PRO A 163 3.58 12.11 -2.85
CA PRO A 163 2.64 12.31 -3.93
C PRO A 163 1.84 13.59 -3.71
N VAL A 164 1.67 14.37 -4.76
CA VAL A 164 0.82 15.57 -4.81
C VAL A 164 -0.06 15.50 -6.07
N GLY A 165 -0.98 16.45 -6.24
CA GLY A 165 -1.99 16.42 -7.31
C GLY A 165 -1.40 16.29 -8.71
N ALA A 166 -2.20 15.72 -9.63
CA ALA A 166 -1.87 15.49 -11.05
C ALA A 166 -0.67 14.54 -11.31
N GLY A 167 -0.48 13.53 -10.45
CA GLY A 167 0.56 12.51 -10.63
C GLY A 167 1.99 13.03 -10.40
N ALA A 168 2.13 14.19 -9.78
CA ALA A 168 3.42 14.79 -9.46
C ALA A 168 3.87 14.44 -8.04
N TYR A 169 5.13 14.73 -7.75
CA TYR A 169 5.75 14.49 -6.44
C TYR A 169 6.43 15.75 -5.91
N ARG A 170 6.50 15.87 -4.59
CA ARG A 170 7.52 16.66 -3.90
C ARG A 170 8.58 15.71 -3.36
N LEU A 171 9.85 16.08 -3.50
CA LEU A 171 10.94 15.30 -2.92
C LEU A 171 11.26 15.86 -1.53
N ALA A 172 11.40 14.96 -0.57
CA ALA A 172 11.76 15.31 0.80
C ALA A 172 12.87 14.40 1.32
N VAL A 173 13.73 14.93 2.17
CA VAL A 173 14.72 14.18 2.93
C VAL A 173 14.33 14.17 4.41
N LEU A 174 14.37 13.01 5.04
CA LEU A 174 14.29 12.88 6.50
C LEU A 174 15.54 13.50 7.12
N ILE A 175 15.40 14.58 7.90
CA ILE A 175 16.55 15.29 8.47
C ILE A 175 16.72 15.06 9.97
N ALA A 176 15.61 14.92 10.71
CA ALA A 176 15.64 14.71 12.14
C ALA A 176 14.43 13.91 12.63
N LYS A 177 14.60 13.24 13.78
CA LYS A 177 13.52 12.61 14.53
C LYS A 177 13.61 13.08 15.98
N ASN A 178 12.56 13.71 16.48
CA ASN A 178 12.52 14.25 17.84
C ASN A 178 11.10 14.15 18.43
N ARG A 179 10.87 14.77 19.59
CA ARG A 179 9.57 14.72 20.29
C ARG A 179 8.39 15.31 19.50
N PHE A 180 8.65 16.09 18.46
CA PHE A 180 7.62 16.66 17.59
C PHE A 180 7.26 15.77 16.39
N GLY A 181 7.98 14.66 16.20
CA GLY A 181 7.82 13.75 15.07
C GLY A 181 9.06 13.70 14.18
N VAL A 182 8.83 13.63 12.88
CA VAL A 182 9.89 13.56 11.86
C VAL A 182 9.94 14.87 11.10
N ALA A 183 11.12 15.49 11.08
CA ALA A 183 11.38 16.64 10.26
C ALA A 183 11.76 16.22 8.84
N PHE A 184 11.14 16.87 7.86
CA PHE A 184 11.37 16.68 6.45
C PHE A 184 11.87 17.98 5.82
N GLY A 185 13.04 17.93 5.21
CA GLY A 185 13.56 18.99 4.35
C GLY A 185 13.04 18.79 2.92
N PHE A 186 12.45 19.82 2.32
CA PHE A 186 11.83 19.71 0.99
C PHE A 186 12.69 20.36 -0.10
N PHE A 187 12.73 19.73 -1.27
CA PHE A 187 13.24 20.34 -2.49
C PHE A 187 12.15 21.18 -3.14
N ARG A 188 12.52 22.31 -3.76
CA ARG A 188 11.57 23.18 -4.47
C ARG A 188 11.12 22.56 -5.78
N GLY A 189 9.95 22.99 -6.25
CA GLY A 189 9.35 22.49 -7.49
C GLY A 189 8.59 21.16 -7.36
N ARG A 190 7.96 20.76 -8.46
CA ARG A 190 7.19 19.51 -8.60
C ARG A 190 7.91 18.60 -9.57
N PHE A 191 7.95 17.31 -9.25
CA PHE A 191 8.70 16.31 -10.00
C PHE A 191 7.70 15.33 -10.63
N ALA A 192 7.83 15.09 -11.93
CA ALA A 192 6.96 14.13 -12.63
C ALA A 192 7.23 12.68 -12.22
N GLU A 193 8.42 12.40 -11.70
CA GLU A 193 8.84 11.05 -11.30
C GLU A 193 9.57 11.08 -9.95
N PRO A 194 9.44 10.03 -9.13
CA PRO A 194 10.21 9.87 -7.90
C PRO A 194 11.68 9.56 -8.25
N ARG A 195 12.56 10.56 -8.11
CA ARG A 195 13.99 10.44 -8.44
C ARG A 195 14.88 11.04 -7.36
N MET A 196 16.14 10.62 -7.32
CA MET A 196 17.10 11.23 -6.41
C MET A 196 17.32 12.72 -6.79
N PRO A 197 17.29 13.64 -5.81
CA PRO A 197 17.64 15.04 -6.02
C PRO A 197 19.08 15.16 -6.54
N ARG A 198 19.29 16.10 -7.46
CA ARG A 198 20.63 16.42 -7.98
C ARG A 198 21.34 17.43 -7.08
N SER A 199 22.67 17.41 -7.12
CA SER A 199 23.46 18.44 -6.43
C SER A 199 23.12 19.83 -6.99
N GLY A 200 22.85 20.78 -6.11
CA GLY A 200 22.49 22.16 -6.48
C GLY A 200 21.00 22.39 -6.75
N GLU A 201 20.12 21.40 -6.54
CA GLU A 201 18.68 21.66 -6.52
C GLU A 201 18.30 22.56 -5.33
N ASP A 202 17.45 23.56 -5.60
CA ASP A 202 16.98 24.49 -4.59
C ASP A 202 16.13 23.77 -3.53
N VAL A 203 16.33 24.17 -2.27
CA VAL A 203 15.59 23.64 -1.13
C VAL A 203 14.65 24.68 -0.53
N HIS A 204 13.61 24.20 0.12
CA HIS A 204 12.82 25.04 1.01
C HIS A 204 13.61 25.26 2.31
N PRO A 205 13.84 26.51 2.74
CA PRO A 205 14.71 26.80 3.89
C PRO A 205 14.15 26.29 5.22
N PHE A 206 12.84 26.07 5.31
CA PHE A 206 12.17 25.66 6.54
C PHE A 206 11.63 24.24 6.44
N PRO A 207 12.15 23.30 7.23
CA PRO A 207 11.61 21.95 7.31
C PRO A 207 10.19 21.92 7.88
N LEU A 208 9.42 20.93 7.43
CA LEU A 208 8.10 20.63 7.97
C LEU A 208 8.15 19.33 8.77
N TYR A 209 7.32 19.24 9.80
CA TYR A 209 7.17 18.08 10.66
C TYR A 209 5.95 17.26 10.25
N ALA A 210 6.11 15.94 10.24
CA ALA A 210 5.02 14.99 10.15
C ALA A 210 5.30 13.72 10.96
N ASP A 211 4.27 12.91 11.18
CA ASP A 211 4.47 11.52 11.57
C ASP A 211 5.15 10.71 10.44
N ASP A 212 5.62 9.51 10.75
CA ASP A 212 6.34 8.66 9.79
C ASP A 212 5.49 7.53 9.20
N ARG A 213 4.16 7.59 9.36
CA ARG A 213 3.24 6.53 8.91
C ARG A 213 3.26 6.37 7.40
N SER A 214 3.18 7.47 6.64
CA SER A 214 3.20 7.44 5.16
C SER A 214 4.51 6.91 4.59
N VAL A 215 5.63 7.06 5.33
CA VAL A 215 6.90 6.44 4.92
C VAL A 215 6.91 4.96 5.27
N ARG A 216 6.44 4.58 6.47
CA ARG A 216 6.41 3.18 6.93
C ARG A 216 5.50 2.30 6.10
N ASN A 217 4.35 2.81 5.66
CA ASN A 217 3.37 2.05 4.87
C ASN A 217 3.63 2.14 3.35
N GLY A 218 4.67 2.87 2.92
CA GLY A 218 5.03 3.01 1.51
C GLY A 218 4.17 3.98 0.70
N LYS A 219 3.23 4.71 1.32
CA LYS A 219 2.45 5.78 0.65
C LYS A 219 3.35 6.88 0.11
N TRP A 220 4.48 7.14 0.78
CA TRP A 220 5.57 7.96 0.27
C TRP A 220 6.71 7.04 -0.18
N PRO A 221 6.87 6.78 -1.48
CA PRO A 221 7.90 5.88 -1.97
C PRO A 221 9.29 6.33 -1.55
N LEU A 222 10.11 5.39 -1.08
CA LEU A 222 11.53 5.62 -0.85
C LEU A 222 12.24 5.71 -2.21
N VAL A 223 12.88 6.84 -2.43
CA VAL A 223 13.64 7.14 -3.66
C VAL A 223 15.09 6.71 -3.51
N GLY A 224 15.64 6.85 -2.31
CA GLY A 224 17.02 6.47 -1.99
C GLY A 224 17.43 7.00 -0.63
N HIS A 225 18.74 7.01 -0.38
CA HIS A 225 19.30 7.46 0.89
C HIS A 225 20.58 8.28 0.64
N SER A 226 20.71 9.43 1.30
CA SER A 226 21.89 10.27 1.23
C SER A 226 22.07 11.13 2.48
N SER A 227 23.04 10.77 3.30
CA SER A 227 23.47 11.60 4.44
C SER A 227 24.00 12.98 4.03
N ARG A 228 24.46 13.13 2.78
CA ARG A 228 24.93 14.43 2.27
C ARG A 228 23.80 15.43 2.05
N LEU A 229 22.60 14.96 1.67
CA LEU A 229 21.45 15.84 1.44
C LEU A 229 20.89 16.40 2.75
N VAL A 230 21.12 15.72 3.88
CA VAL A 230 20.74 16.21 5.21
C VAL A 230 21.43 17.54 5.52
N ASN A 231 22.68 17.71 5.10
CA ASN A 231 23.48 18.92 5.34
C ASN A 231 22.97 20.17 4.62
N LEU A 232 21.97 20.05 3.75
CA LEU A 232 21.30 21.19 3.12
C LEU A 232 20.29 21.87 4.06
N PHE A 233 19.99 21.25 5.20
CA PHE A 233 18.96 21.68 6.14
C PHE A 233 19.54 21.84 7.55
N PRO A 234 18.87 22.60 8.44
CA PRO A 234 19.23 22.65 9.85
C PRO A 234 19.21 21.24 10.48
N ALA A 235 20.28 20.89 11.22
CA ALA A 235 20.41 19.57 11.83
C ALA A 235 19.33 19.30 12.91
N GLU A 236 18.99 20.33 13.68
CA GLU A 236 17.90 20.32 14.64
C GLU A 236 16.93 21.47 14.34
N PRO A 237 15.97 21.26 13.43
CA PRO A 237 15.01 22.31 13.10
C PRO A 237 14.17 22.67 14.32
N GLU A 238 13.91 23.96 14.49
CA GLU A 238 12.99 24.46 15.50
C GLU A 238 11.54 24.41 14.98
N ILE A 239 10.58 24.43 15.90
CA ILE A 239 9.16 24.62 15.60
C ILE A 239 8.74 26.04 15.91
N TYR A 240 8.15 26.70 14.93
CA TYR A 240 7.62 28.05 15.01
C TYR A 240 6.16 28.02 15.44
N HIS A 241 5.85 28.81 16.45
CA HIS A 241 4.53 29.00 17.01
C HIS A 241 3.98 30.35 16.56
N LYS A 242 2.69 30.42 16.24
CA LYS A 242 2.02 31.67 15.78
C LYS A 242 2.11 32.84 16.76
N VAL A 243 2.48 32.58 18.01
CA VAL A 243 2.72 33.59 19.05
C VAL A 243 4.12 34.24 18.95
N GLY A 244 4.89 33.97 17.91
CA GLY A 244 6.22 34.58 17.71
C GLY A 244 7.33 33.89 18.50
N LEU A 245 7.22 32.56 18.69
CA LEU A 245 8.22 31.76 19.38
C LEU A 245 8.75 30.65 18.48
N ALA A 246 10.01 30.29 18.66
CA ALA A 246 10.62 29.07 18.12
C ALA A 246 10.98 28.13 19.28
N GLU A 247 10.64 26.85 19.17
CA GLU A 247 10.89 25.82 20.18
C GLU A 247 11.83 24.75 19.60
N ASN A 248 12.90 24.44 20.33
CA ASN A 248 13.85 23.40 19.91
C ASN A 248 13.43 22.00 20.41
N ALA A 249 14.20 20.98 20.01
CA ALA A 249 13.94 19.59 20.41
C ALA A 249 14.01 19.36 21.93
N ALA A 250 14.71 20.22 22.67
CA ALA A 250 14.89 20.12 24.12
C ALA A 250 13.79 20.82 24.94
N GLY A 251 12.85 21.56 24.33
CA GLY A 251 11.83 22.32 25.07
C GLY A 251 12.18 23.75 25.36
N SER A 252 13.35 24.22 24.93
CA SER A 252 13.71 25.63 25.08
C SER A 252 13.02 26.43 23.99
N THR A 253 12.45 27.57 24.41
CA THR A 253 11.83 28.53 23.50
C THR A 253 12.68 29.78 23.40
N ARG A 254 12.62 30.43 22.23
CA ARG A 254 13.15 31.77 22.00
C ARG A 254 12.14 32.61 21.25
N GLU A 255 12.22 33.92 21.42
CA GLU A 255 11.50 34.87 20.58
C GLU A 255 12.10 34.86 19.17
N ILE A 256 11.24 35.03 18.17
CA ILE A 256 11.65 35.20 16.77
C ILE A 256 11.52 36.67 16.39
N SER A 257 12.39 37.14 15.49
CA SER A 257 12.30 38.50 14.97
C SER A 257 11.15 38.64 13.97
N ASP A 258 10.69 39.87 13.73
CA ASP A 258 9.69 40.15 12.68
C ASP A 258 10.17 39.70 11.28
N GLU A 259 11.46 39.82 11.02
CA GLU A 259 12.09 39.36 9.76
C GLU A 259 12.02 37.84 9.63
N GLU A 260 12.36 37.11 10.69
CA GLU A 260 12.27 35.65 10.73
C GLU A 260 10.80 35.18 10.61
N ALA A 261 9.88 35.82 11.33
CA ALA A 261 8.45 35.57 11.26
C ALA A 261 7.91 35.77 9.83
N ALA A 262 8.39 36.79 9.11
CA ALA A 262 8.05 37.02 7.71
C ALA A 262 8.61 35.93 6.78
N GLN A 263 9.87 35.51 6.99
CA GLN A 263 10.50 34.46 6.17
C GLN A 263 9.78 33.11 6.29
N VAL A 264 9.37 32.71 7.51
CA VAL A 264 8.61 31.47 7.74
C VAL A 264 7.12 31.61 7.40
N LYS A 265 6.69 32.81 6.99
CA LYS A 265 5.28 33.17 6.73
C LYS A 265 4.38 32.88 7.93
N LEU A 266 4.83 33.20 9.14
CA LEU A 266 4.13 32.88 10.39
C LEU A 266 2.71 33.47 10.43
N SER A 267 2.54 34.66 9.85
CA SER A 267 1.26 35.37 9.75
C SER A 267 0.30 34.78 8.71
N HIS A 268 0.74 33.83 7.88
CA HIS A 268 -0.12 33.22 6.89
C HIS A 268 -1.27 32.45 7.56
N PRO A 269 -2.55 32.63 7.15
CA PRO A 269 -3.69 31.99 7.80
C PRO A 269 -3.54 30.46 7.88
N ARG A 270 -2.98 29.87 6.83
CA ARG A 270 -2.75 28.43 6.70
C ARG A 270 -1.39 27.95 7.24
N PHE A 271 -0.59 28.82 7.88
CA PHE A 271 0.69 28.41 8.46
C PHE A 271 0.49 27.25 9.44
N ARG A 272 1.18 26.15 9.14
CA ARG A 272 1.24 24.92 9.93
C ARG A 272 2.62 24.32 9.69
N GLN A 273 3.32 23.96 10.75
CA GLN A 273 4.60 23.28 10.64
C GLN A 273 4.51 21.80 10.98
N ILE A 274 3.57 21.40 11.84
CA ILE A 274 3.31 20.00 12.17
C ILE A 274 2.05 19.55 11.42
N HIS A 275 2.16 18.41 10.73
CA HIS A 275 1.10 17.82 9.91
C HIS A 275 0.95 16.33 10.24
N VAL A 276 -0.26 15.80 10.03
CA VAL A 276 -0.39 14.34 9.85
C VAL A 276 0.11 14.03 8.44
N SER A 277 0.85 12.93 8.27
CA SER A 277 1.48 12.65 6.97
C SER A 277 0.48 12.58 5.82
N ASP A 278 -0.74 12.12 6.06
CA ASP A 278 -1.81 12.12 5.06
C ASP A 278 -2.21 13.53 4.59
N TYR A 279 -2.26 14.52 5.48
CA TYR A 279 -2.64 15.90 5.15
C TYR A 279 -1.47 16.73 4.60
N LEU A 280 -0.23 16.30 4.84
CA LEU A 280 0.93 17.04 4.34
C LEU A 280 0.94 17.08 2.81
N ALA A 281 0.51 16.00 2.14
CA ALA A 281 0.40 15.96 0.68
C ALA A 281 -0.51 17.09 0.14
N ASP A 282 -1.73 17.21 0.67
CA ASP A 282 -2.70 18.24 0.27
C ASP A 282 -2.19 19.66 0.59
N PHE A 283 -1.49 19.82 1.72
CA PHE A 283 -0.87 21.08 2.09
C PHE A 283 0.24 21.49 1.11
N LEU A 284 1.07 20.54 0.68
CA LEU A 284 2.14 20.76 -0.29
C LEU A 284 1.61 21.04 -1.70
N ASP A 285 0.40 20.56 -1.99
CA ASP A 285 -0.31 20.81 -3.24
C ASP A 285 -0.89 22.23 -3.34
N SER A 286 -1.38 22.74 -2.21
CA SER A 286 -2.25 23.92 -2.14
C SER A 286 -1.57 25.23 -1.72
N GLU A 287 -0.33 25.48 -2.18
CA GLU A 287 0.38 26.79 -2.15
C GLU A 287 1.25 27.19 -0.93
N LEU A 288 2.23 26.40 -0.48
CA LEU A 288 3.29 26.97 0.40
C LEU A 288 4.74 26.75 -0.06
N LEU A 289 4.97 25.90 -1.05
CA LEU A 289 6.28 25.72 -1.69
C LEU A 289 6.18 26.09 -3.18
N PRO A 290 6.58 27.30 -3.61
CA PRO A 290 6.82 27.53 -5.04
C PRO A 290 7.85 26.51 -5.58
#